data_AF-A0AAV9IFH8-F1
#
_entry.id   AF-A0AAV9IFH8-F1
#
_cell.length_a   1.000
_cell.length_b   1.000
_cell.length_c   1.000
_cell.angle_alpha   90.00
_cell.angle_beta   90.00
_cell.angle_gamma   90.00
#
_symmetry.space_group_name_H-M   'P 1'
#
loop_
_entity.id
_entity.type
_entity.pdbx_description
1 polymer ?
#
loop_
_entity_poly.entity_id
_entity_poly.type
_entity_poly.pdbx_seq_one_letter_code
_entity_poly.pdbx_strand_id
1 'polypeptide(L)'
;MGDEKAFAATAETFEKRAMNGKERKRSASTLQTLSESSKAAWQRVTEFYSRDPTARTASLKDVEEGYRTIDPLSSRKLVTALSVAVLAYFLSRAYVSLEHVGVLLKLLRPNIFELVAAATFFALLQVAYEVHRKCPVYLIDFATYKPPEKNRVTHESFLSLTRLVGLFNEEDITFQEKLLKSSGIGDHTYFPDGILQGGEEIRRTGQPSKVLNMKAARQEAEQVIFGCLQSLFEKTGFQPKDVDILIVNCSLFNPTPSLSAMVVNHFKMKSSILSYNLSGMGCSAGLISVDLAKDLLTAHKNSVAVIVSTENITQNWYIGHERSMLVTNTLFRMGGAAILLSNRSKDRKLGKYRLNHTVRTHFGADDNAYRSIYQEEDSEGVKGVRLSKSIMDIAGQALKHNITTLGPLVLPISEHIRFFWNYFLRKTSLYRNLNPYVPDFHKAFQHFCIHTGGRAVIDALEKVLKLSEDDVKPSRFVLYRFGNTSSASVWIWQIAFGSGFKCNSAVWQSLVSLPPSSTDY
;
A
#
# COMPACT_ATOMS: atom_id res chain seq x y z
N MET A 1 14.29 -79.99 3.48
CA MET A 1 12.98 -79.47 3.02
C MET A 1 12.49 -78.26 3.83
N GLY A 2 13.37 -77.62 4.62
CA GLY A 2 13.41 -76.16 4.70
C GLY A 2 14.38 -75.65 3.62
N ASP A 3 14.31 -74.35 3.33
CA ASP A 3 15.22 -73.57 2.46
C ASP A 3 14.93 -73.37 0.97
N GLU A 4 13.67 -73.47 0.52
CA GLU A 4 13.28 -72.88 -0.80
C GLU A 4 12.04 -71.96 -0.77
N LYS A 5 11.40 -71.76 0.39
CA LYS A 5 10.27 -70.81 0.54
C LYS A 5 10.65 -69.44 1.13
N ALA A 6 11.92 -69.22 1.46
CA ALA A 6 12.40 -67.95 2.03
C ALA A 6 12.90 -66.93 1.00
N PHE A 7 13.12 -67.34 -0.27
CA PHE A 7 13.64 -66.44 -1.30
C PHE A 7 12.57 -65.82 -2.22
N ALA A 8 11.36 -66.38 -2.26
CA ALA A 8 10.26 -65.85 -3.08
C ALA A 8 9.45 -64.73 -2.37
N ALA A 9 9.52 -64.62 -1.04
CA ALA A 9 8.81 -63.57 -0.28
C ALA A 9 9.56 -62.22 -0.27
N THR A 10 10.85 -62.20 -0.63
CA THR A 10 11.70 -61.01 -0.55
C THR A 10 11.73 -60.21 -1.86
N ALA A 11 11.37 -60.81 -2.99
CA ALA A 11 11.35 -60.17 -4.30
C ALA A 11 10.05 -59.37 -4.57
N GLU A 12 8.89 -59.87 -4.13
CA GLU A 12 7.61 -59.14 -4.24
C GLU A 12 7.54 -57.90 -3.30
N THR A 13 8.38 -57.88 -2.26
CA THR A 13 8.43 -56.78 -1.29
C THR A 13 9.31 -55.61 -1.78
N PHE A 14 10.14 -55.81 -2.82
CA PHE A 14 10.98 -54.76 -3.42
C PHE A 14 10.32 -54.04 -4.60
N GLU A 15 9.47 -54.69 -5.39
CA GLU A 15 8.73 -54.02 -6.47
C GLU A 15 7.53 -53.18 -5.98
N LYS A 16 6.88 -53.56 -4.86
CA LYS A 16 5.88 -52.70 -4.21
C LYS A 16 6.48 -51.49 -3.48
N ARG A 17 7.80 -51.47 -3.24
CA ARG A 17 8.53 -50.30 -2.70
C ARG A 17 9.02 -49.34 -3.79
N ALA A 18 9.07 -49.75 -5.06
CA ALA A 18 9.44 -48.88 -6.17
C ALA A 18 8.27 -48.01 -6.70
N MET A 19 7.02 -48.43 -6.47
CA MET A 19 5.82 -47.65 -6.84
C MET A 19 5.44 -46.58 -5.80
N ASN A 20 5.94 -46.65 -4.56
CA ASN A 20 5.72 -45.63 -3.52
C ASN A 20 6.80 -44.53 -3.46
N GLY A 21 7.73 -44.53 -4.42
CA GLY A 21 8.76 -43.49 -4.58
C GLY A 21 8.30 -42.23 -5.32
N LYS A 22 7.11 -42.24 -5.94
CA LYS A 22 6.57 -41.08 -6.69
C LYS A 22 5.77 -40.09 -5.85
N GLU A 23 5.23 -40.50 -4.70
CA GLU A 23 4.49 -39.58 -3.80
C GLU A 23 5.39 -38.94 -2.74
N ARG A 24 6.42 -39.64 -2.25
CA ARG A 24 7.38 -39.09 -1.27
C ARG A 24 8.32 -38.01 -1.84
N LYS A 25 8.46 -37.92 -3.17
CA LYS A 25 9.19 -36.84 -3.84
C LYS A 25 8.36 -35.55 -4.04
N ARG A 26 7.03 -35.57 -3.87
CA ARG A 26 6.17 -34.38 -4.03
C ARG A 26 6.16 -33.46 -2.80
N SER A 27 6.32 -33.98 -1.58
CA SER A 27 6.26 -33.14 -0.36
C SER A 27 7.59 -32.40 -0.07
N ALA A 28 8.73 -33.02 -0.39
CA ALA A 28 10.07 -32.40 -0.35
C ALA A 28 10.25 -31.35 -1.46
N SER A 29 9.69 -31.59 -2.66
CA SER A 29 9.73 -30.67 -3.82
C SER A 29 8.71 -29.53 -3.77
N THR A 30 8.18 -29.17 -2.60
CA THR A 30 7.21 -28.06 -2.49
C THR A 30 7.65 -27.02 -1.46
N LEU A 31 8.40 -27.44 -0.44
CA LEU A 31 9.04 -26.57 0.55
C LEU A 31 10.22 -25.79 -0.05
N GLN A 32 11.08 -26.51 -0.78
CA GLN A 32 12.04 -25.90 -1.70
C GLN A 32 11.27 -25.10 -2.76
N THR A 33 10.26 -25.65 -3.41
CA THR A 33 9.56 -24.99 -4.51
C THR A 33 8.52 -23.93 -4.10
N LEU A 34 8.53 -23.41 -2.88
CA LEU A 34 7.78 -22.20 -2.47
C LEU A 34 8.72 -21.15 -1.86
N SER A 35 9.71 -21.57 -1.06
CA SER A 35 10.80 -20.69 -0.60
C SER A 35 11.80 -20.42 -1.73
N GLU A 36 12.28 -21.47 -2.41
CA GLU A 36 12.97 -21.37 -3.70
C GLU A 36 12.02 -20.96 -4.81
N SER A 37 10.69 -21.20 -4.84
CA SER A 37 9.88 -20.51 -5.88
C SER A 37 9.62 -19.06 -5.56
N SER A 38 9.71 -18.59 -4.32
CA SER A 38 9.64 -17.15 -4.04
C SER A 38 10.96 -16.50 -4.40
N LYS A 39 12.10 -17.09 -4.01
CA LYS A 39 13.43 -16.64 -4.45
C LYS A 39 13.64 -16.80 -5.95
N ALA A 40 13.22 -17.91 -6.55
CA ALA A 40 13.29 -18.17 -7.98
C ALA A 40 12.18 -17.46 -8.75
N ALA A 41 11.00 -17.17 -8.18
CA ALA A 41 10.02 -16.26 -8.80
C ALA A 41 10.57 -14.86 -8.77
N TRP A 42 11.19 -14.40 -7.68
CA TRP A 42 11.81 -13.08 -7.66
C TRP A 42 13.10 -13.01 -8.46
N GLN A 43 13.87 -14.08 -8.53
CA GLN A 43 14.94 -14.18 -9.52
C GLN A 43 14.34 -14.19 -10.90
N ARG A 44 13.25 -14.91 -11.20
CA ARG A 44 12.54 -14.86 -12.50
C ARG A 44 11.92 -13.50 -12.78
N VAL A 45 11.42 -12.76 -11.80
CA VAL A 45 10.89 -11.40 -11.96
C VAL A 45 12.05 -10.44 -12.15
N THR A 46 13.11 -10.55 -11.35
CA THR A 46 14.34 -9.79 -11.56
C THR A 46 14.94 -10.10 -12.93
N GLU A 47 14.97 -11.37 -13.30
CA GLU A 47 15.54 -11.92 -14.53
C GLU A 47 14.65 -11.60 -15.71
N PHE A 48 13.33 -11.53 -15.52
CA PHE A 48 12.36 -10.96 -16.45
C PHE A 48 12.64 -9.47 -16.62
N TYR A 49 12.78 -8.69 -15.55
CA TYR A 49 13.22 -7.31 -15.64
C TYR A 49 14.64 -7.18 -16.24
N SER A 50 15.55 -8.13 -16.06
CA SER A 50 16.95 -8.01 -16.51
C SER A 50 17.23 -8.59 -17.90
N ARG A 51 16.49 -9.61 -18.33
CA ARG A 51 16.61 -10.31 -19.62
C ARG A 51 15.52 -9.96 -20.62
N ASP A 52 14.32 -9.55 -20.17
CA ASP A 52 13.26 -9.09 -21.05
C ASP A 52 13.24 -7.55 -21.13
N PRO A 53 13.82 -6.97 -22.21
CA PRO A 53 13.80 -5.54 -22.40
C PRO A 53 12.38 -4.95 -22.51
N THR A 54 11.32 -5.75 -22.72
CA THR A 54 9.93 -5.28 -22.68
C THR A 54 9.35 -5.24 -21.25
N ALA A 55 9.90 -6.01 -20.32
CA ALA A 55 9.50 -6.01 -18.91
C ALA A 55 9.80 -4.67 -18.22
N ARG A 56 10.82 -3.92 -18.66
CA ARG A 56 11.10 -2.55 -18.18
C ARG A 56 10.59 -1.45 -19.12
N THR A 57 10.01 -1.76 -20.27
CA THR A 57 9.36 -0.72 -21.09
C THR A 57 8.01 -0.37 -20.50
N ALA A 58 7.86 0.88 -20.11
CA ALA A 58 6.55 1.49 -19.93
C ALA A 58 5.78 1.52 -21.26
N SER A 59 4.49 1.20 -21.21
CA SER A 59 3.57 1.37 -22.33
C SER A 59 3.28 2.85 -22.54
N LEU A 60 3.22 3.32 -23.80
CA LEU A 60 2.82 4.69 -24.10
C LEU A 60 1.42 5.03 -23.55
N LYS A 61 0.50 4.06 -23.52
CA LYS A 61 -0.84 4.25 -22.95
C LYS A 61 -0.77 4.59 -21.46
N ASP A 62 0.07 3.88 -20.71
CA ASP A 62 0.23 4.06 -19.26
C ASP A 62 0.89 5.41 -18.94
N VAL A 63 1.79 5.87 -19.81
CA VAL A 63 2.44 7.18 -19.72
C VAL A 63 1.44 8.29 -20.06
N GLU A 64 0.66 8.12 -21.13
CA GLU A 64 -0.39 9.06 -21.54
C GLU A 64 -1.44 9.25 -20.43
N GLU A 65 -1.82 8.18 -19.74
CA GLU A 65 -2.73 8.23 -18.61
C GLU A 65 -2.17 9.07 -17.43
N GLY A 66 -0.86 8.98 -17.18
CA GLY A 66 -0.16 9.86 -16.24
C GLY A 66 -0.18 11.34 -16.66
N TYR A 67 -0.12 11.66 -17.95
CA TYR A 67 -0.20 13.04 -18.44
C TYR A 67 -1.64 13.59 -18.52
N ARG A 68 -2.65 12.75 -18.76
CA ARG A 68 -4.08 13.16 -18.82
C ARG A 68 -4.61 13.74 -17.50
N THR A 69 -3.96 13.44 -16.38
CA THR A 69 -4.33 13.96 -15.04
C THR A 69 -3.74 15.34 -14.73
N ILE A 70 -2.93 15.91 -15.64
CA ILE A 70 -2.35 17.25 -15.48
C ILE A 70 -3.32 18.29 -16.03
N ASP A 71 -4.00 18.99 -15.14
CA ASP A 71 -4.81 20.17 -15.48
C ASP A 71 -3.94 21.45 -15.40
N PRO A 72 -3.60 22.08 -16.54
CA PRO A 72 -2.79 23.30 -16.56
C PRO A 72 -3.43 24.49 -15.84
N LEU A 73 -4.76 24.59 -15.80
CA LEU A 73 -5.50 25.68 -15.13
C LEU A 73 -5.49 25.55 -13.60
N SER A 74 -5.17 24.37 -13.08
CA SER A 74 -5.00 24.14 -11.64
C SER A 74 -3.68 24.72 -11.08
N SER A 75 -2.72 25.07 -11.94
CA SER A 75 -1.39 25.54 -11.54
C SER A 75 -1.35 27.06 -11.35
N ARG A 76 -1.21 27.51 -10.10
CA ARG A 76 -1.05 28.94 -9.79
C ARG A 76 0.12 29.57 -10.56
N LYS A 77 1.25 28.87 -10.69
CA LYS A 77 2.42 29.39 -11.43
C LYS A 77 2.11 29.61 -12.90
N LEU A 78 1.41 28.68 -13.55
CA LEU A 78 1.07 28.78 -14.97
C LEU A 78 0.02 29.86 -15.21
N VAL A 79 -1.03 29.91 -14.37
CA VAL A 79 -2.06 30.96 -14.41
C VAL A 79 -1.44 32.34 -14.17
N THR A 80 -0.52 32.49 -13.21
CA THR A 80 0.20 33.74 -12.99
C THR A 80 1.13 34.07 -14.16
N ALA A 81 1.84 33.11 -14.75
CA ALA A 81 2.69 33.35 -15.92
C ALA A 81 1.88 33.81 -17.15
N LEU A 82 0.73 33.16 -17.41
CA LEU A 82 -0.22 33.57 -18.45
C LEU A 82 -0.77 34.98 -18.16
N SER A 83 -1.12 35.24 -16.90
CA SER A 83 -1.58 36.56 -16.46
C SER A 83 -0.54 37.65 -16.72
N VAL A 84 0.73 37.38 -16.39
CA VAL A 84 1.87 38.30 -16.61
C VAL A 84 2.15 38.47 -18.11
N ALA A 85 2.10 37.39 -18.91
CA ALA A 85 2.31 37.47 -20.35
C ALA A 85 1.24 38.31 -21.04
N VAL A 86 -0.03 38.15 -20.63
CA VAL A 86 -1.14 38.96 -21.12
C VAL A 86 -0.99 40.42 -20.69
N LEU A 87 -0.65 40.68 -19.41
CA LEU A 87 -0.37 42.03 -18.93
C LEU A 87 0.78 42.69 -19.69
N ALA A 88 1.86 41.95 -19.96
CA ALA A 88 3.01 42.43 -20.72
C ALA A 88 2.65 42.74 -22.18
N TYR A 89 1.77 41.95 -22.81
CA TYR A 89 1.24 42.23 -24.15
C TYR A 89 0.43 43.53 -24.20
N PHE A 90 -0.44 43.77 -23.22
CA PHE A 90 -1.20 45.03 -23.15
C PHE A 90 -0.30 46.24 -22.85
N LEU A 91 0.69 46.09 -21.95
CA LEU A 91 1.66 47.13 -21.63
C LEU A 91 2.58 47.46 -22.80
N SER A 92 3.01 46.48 -23.60
CA SER A 92 3.86 46.72 -24.78
C SER A 92 3.11 47.48 -25.88
N ARG A 93 1.81 47.22 -26.08
CA ARG A 93 0.97 48.04 -26.97
C ARG A 93 0.79 49.47 -26.47
N ALA A 94 0.61 49.64 -25.16
CA ALA A 94 0.58 50.97 -24.56
C ALA A 94 1.92 51.70 -24.71
N TYR A 95 3.05 50.97 -24.69
CA TYR A 95 4.39 51.53 -24.81
C TYR A 95 4.77 51.91 -26.26
N VAL A 96 4.41 51.09 -27.25
CA VAL A 96 4.61 51.42 -28.69
C VAL A 96 3.81 52.67 -29.09
N SER A 97 2.78 53.03 -28.34
CA SER A 97 2.02 54.28 -28.50
C SER A 97 2.72 55.54 -27.95
N LEU A 98 3.84 55.44 -27.22
CA LEU A 98 4.50 56.57 -26.54
C LEU A 98 5.42 57.42 -27.42
N GLU A 99 5.74 57.03 -28.66
CA GLU A 99 6.49 57.89 -29.59
C GLU A 99 5.71 59.14 -30.04
N HIS A 100 4.42 59.24 -29.71
CA HIS A 100 3.56 60.37 -30.06
C HIS A 100 3.08 61.12 -28.80
N VAL A 101 4.01 61.73 -28.08
CA VAL A 101 3.80 62.43 -26.78
C VAL A 101 2.69 63.50 -26.83
N GLY A 102 2.43 64.12 -28.00
CA GLY A 102 1.35 65.11 -28.18
C GLY A 102 -0.07 64.55 -28.24
N VAL A 103 -0.25 63.23 -28.38
CA VAL A 103 -1.57 62.56 -28.50
C VAL A 103 -1.97 61.88 -27.19
N LEU A 104 -1.13 61.92 -26.15
CA LEU A 104 -1.33 61.20 -24.89
C LEU A 104 -2.66 61.52 -24.19
N LEU A 105 -3.14 62.78 -24.26
CA LEU A 105 -4.44 63.19 -23.72
C LEU A 105 -5.66 62.79 -24.60
N LYS A 106 -5.46 62.53 -25.90
CA LYS A 106 -6.50 61.98 -26.80
C LYS A 106 -6.52 60.44 -26.80
N LEU A 107 -5.40 59.79 -26.49
CA LEU A 107 -5.23 58.34 -26.33
C LEU A 107 -5.53 57.84 -24.91
N LEU A 108 -5.66 58.73 -23.92
CA LEU A 108 -6.27 58.45 -22.61
C LEU A 108 -7.78 58.15 -22.68
N ARG A 109 -8.35 57.99 -23.88
CA ARG A 109 -9.35 56.94 -24.14
C ARG A 109 -8.59 55.65 -24.48
N PRO A 110 -8.00 54.90 -23.51
CA PRO A 110 -7.78 53.48 -23.78
C PRO A 110 -9.15 52.96 -24.18
N ASN A 111 -9.22 52.27 -25.31
CA ASN A 111 -10.47 51.74 -25.85
C ASN A 111 -11.15 51.02 -24.68
N ILE A 112 -12.25 51.58 -24.14
CA ILE A 112 -12.80 51.09 -22.86
C ILE A 112 -13.07 49.59 -22.96
N PHE A 113 -13.35 49.14 -24.17
CA PHE A 113 -13.41 47.77 -24.65
C PHE A 113 -12.16 46.93 -24.37
N GLU A 114 -10.93 47.39 -24.62
CA GLU A 114 -9.69 46.65 -24.35
C GLU A 114 -9.44 46.50 -22.84
N LEU A 115 -9.68 47.56 -22.06
CA LEU A 115 -9.53 47.51 -20.60
C LEU A 115 -10.60 46.58 -19.97
N VAL A 116 -11.84 46.67 -20.43
CA VAL A 116 -12.95 45.80 -20.03
C VAL A 116 -12.70 44.36 -20.48
N ALA A 117 -12.16 44.13 -21.68
CA ALA A 117 -11.81 42.79 -22.16
C ALA A 117 -10.67 42.17 -21.34
N ALA A 118 -9.63 42.92 -21.02
CA ALA A 118 -8.55 42.46 -20.16
C ALA A 118 -9.06 42.15 -18.74
N ALA A 119 -9.85 43.06 -18.14
CA ALA A 119 -10.42 42.85 -16.81
C ALA A 119 -11.36 41.63 -16.77
N THR A 120 -12.17 41.45 -17.82
CA THR A 120 -13.07 40.30 -17.98
C THR A 120 -12.27 39.01 -18.17
N PHE A 121 -11.20 39.03 -18.97
CA PHE A 121 -10.29 37.90 -19.13
C PHE A 121 -9.63 37.52 -17.80
N PHE A 122 -9.11 38.48 -17.04
CA PHE A 122 -8.55 38.23 -15.70
C PHE A 122 -9.59 37.69 -14.72
N ALA A 123 -10.82 38.23 -14.74
CA ALA A 123 -11.92 37.73 -13.92
C ALA A 123 -12.28 36.29 -14.31
N LEU A 124 -12.40 35.98 -15.61
CA LEU A 124 -12.64 34.62 -16.10
C LEU A 124 -11.49 33.67 -15.76
N LEU A 125 -10.24 34.13 -15.86
CA LEU A 125 -9.06 33.34 -15.50
C LEU A 125 -9.00 33.07 -13.99
N GLN A 126 -9.39 34.06 -13.16
CA GLN A 126 -9.46 33.91 -11.71
C GLN A 126 -10.62 32.99 -11.30
N VAL A 127 -11.79 33.12 -11.93
CA VAL A 127 -12.92 32.20 -11.72
C VAL A 127 -12.54 30.79 -12.17
N ALA A 128 -11.93 30.65 -13.35
CA ALA A 128 -11.42 29.36 -13.83
C ALA A 128 -10.40 28.79 -12.84
N TYR A 129 -9.45 29.58 -12.35
CA TYR A 129 -8.51 29.13 -11.33
C TYR A 129 -9.22 28.70 -10.04
N GLU A 130 -10.15 29.47 -9.50
CA GLU A 130 -10.87 29.10 -8.27
C GLU A 130 -11.73 27.85 -8.43
N VAL A 131 -12.29 27.62 -9.62
CA VAL A 131 -13.05 26.40 -9.96
C VAL A 131 -12.12 25.19 -10.12
N HIS A 132 -10.95 25.38 -10.76
CA HIS A 132 -9.99 24.31 -11.02
C HIS A 132 -8.94 24.13 -9.90
N ARG A 133 -8.89 25.02 -8.90
CA ARG A 133 -7.90 24.91 -7.82
C ARG A 133 -8.18 23.65 -7.03
N LYS A 134 -7.15 22.82 -6.90
CA LYS A 134 -7.23 21.62 -6.07
C LYS A 134 -7.29 22.03 -4.60
N CYS A 135 -8.22 21.43 -3.86
CA CYS A 135 -8.29 21.63 -2.41
C CYS A 135 -7.06 20.96 -1.78
N PRO A 136 -6.18 21.70 -1.08
CA PRO A 136 -4.99 21.09 -0.49
C PRO A 136 -5.41 20.18 0.66
N VAL A 137 -4.87 18.96 0.66
CA VAL A 137 -5.08 17.99 1.74
C VAL A 137 -3.80 17.91 2.57
N TYR A 138 -3.92 18.19 3.85
CA TYR A 138 -2.83 18.18 4.81
C TYR A 138 -2.92 16.97 5.72
N LEU A 139 -1.82 16.25 5.89
CA LEU A 139 -1.65 15.30 6.98
C LEU A 139 -1.21 16.08 8.21
N ILE A 140 -2.11 16.16 9.20
CA ILE A 140 -1.85 16.87 10.46
C ILE A 140 -0.98 16.01 11.36
N ASP A 141 -1.44 14.80 11.66
CA ASP A 141 -0.64 13.81 12.38
C ASP A 141 -1.15 12.40 12.13
N PHE A 142 -0.39 11.42 12.64
CA PHE A 142 -0.75 10.02 12.69
C PHE A 142 -0.37 9.42 14.04
N ALA A 143 -1.05 8.34 14.40
CA ALA A 143 -0.77 7.52 15.57
C ALA A 143 -0.80 6.05 15.19
N THR A 144 0.07 5.25 15.80
CA THR A 144 0.13 3.81 15.60
C THR A 144 -0.16 3.10 16.92
N TYR A 145 -0.83 1.96 16.83
CA TYR A 145 -1.09 1.14 18.00
C TYR A 145 0.06 0.16 18.23
N LYS A 146 0.75 0.31 19.36
CA LYS A 146 1.69 -0.70 19.87
C LYS A 146 0.94 -1.59 20.87
N PRO A 147 0.79 -2.90 20.59
CA PRO A 147 0.16 -3.80 21.55
C PRO A 147 0.97 -3.90 22.86
N PRO A 148 0.32 -4.20 24.00
CA PRO A 148 0.99 -4.40 25.29
C PRO A 148 2.05 -5.51 25.23
N GLU A 149 3.06 -5.47 26.10
CA GLU A 149 4.13 -6.49 26.10
C GLU A 149 3.63 -7.92 26.40
N LYS A 150 2.48 -8.07 27.07
CA LYS A 150 1.82 -9.39 27.23
C LYS A 150 1.40 -10.03 25.90
N ASN A 151 1.21 -9.24 24.85
CA ASN A 151 0.83 -9.70 23.52
C ASN A 151 2.05 -10.06 22.66
N ARG A 152 3.26 -9.88 23.18
CA ARG A 152 4.51 -10.12 22.44
C ARG A 152 4.74 -11.61 22.26
N VAL A 153 5.14 -11.99 21.05
CA VAL A 153 5.37 -13.37 20.62
C VAL A 153 6.73 -13.48 19.96
N THR A 154 7.55 -14.41 20.46
CA THR A 154 8.77 -14.86 19.79
C THR A 154 8.44 -15.98 18.81
N HIS A 155 9.33 -16.27 17.87
CA HIS A 155 9.19 -17.43 16.98
C HIS A 155 9.04 -18.73 17.77
N GLU A 156 9.79 -18.89 18.86
CA GLU A 156 9.69 -20.05 19.74
C GLU A 156 8.30 -20.14 20.41
N SER A 157 7.81 -19.05 20.99
CA SER A 157 6.48 -19.03 21.63
C SER A 157 5.37 -19.29 20.62
N PHE A 158 5.47 -18.78 19.39
CA PHE A 158 4.53 -19.07 18.31
C PHE A 158 4.50 -20.56 17.96
N LEU A 159 5.66 -21.20 17.81
CA LEU A 159 5.74 -22.63 17.48
C LEU A 159 5.23 -23.49 18.64
N SER A 160 5.53 -23.12 19.87
CA SER A 160 5.00 -23.78 21.07
C SER A 160 3.47 -23.67 21.14
N LEU A 161 2.90 -22.50 20.84
CA LEU A 161 1.45 -22.30 20.77
C LEU A 161 0.83 -23.14 19.64
N THR A 162 1.46 -23.18 18.47
CA THR A 162 1.02 -23.99 17.32
C THR A 162 1.00 -25.48 17.66
N ARG A 163 2.03 -25.98 18.36
CA ARG A 163 2.05 -27.36 18.87
C ARG A 163 1.00 -27.60 19.95
N LEU A 164 0.79 -26.64 20.85
CA LEU A 164 -0.16 -26.76 21.95
C LEU A 164 -1.58 -27.02 21.44
N VAL A 165 -2.01 -26.27 20.43
CA VAL A 165 -3.33 -26.35 19.79
C VAL A 165 -3.67 -27.79 19.36
N GLY A 166 -2.67 -28.58 18.95
CA GLY A 166 -2.85 -30.00 18.64
C GLY A 166 -3.58 -30.29 17.32
N LEU A 167 -3.84 -29.26 16.50
CA LEU A 167 -4.50 -29.39 15.20
C LEU A 167 -3.53 -29.44 14.02
N PHE A 168 -2.26 -29.09 14.23
CA PHE A 168 -1.23 -29.06 13.19
C PHE A 168 -0.37 -30.31 13.26
N ASN A 169 -0.05 -30.90 12.11
CA ASN A 169 0.89 -32.02 12.05
C ASN A 169 2.35 -31.50 12.06
N GLU A 170 3.31 -32.40 12.25
CA GLU A 170 4.74 -32.04 12.29
C GLU A 170 5.26 -31.43 10.97
N GLU A 171 4.66 -31.79 9.82
CA GLU A 171 5.03 -31.17 8.54
C GLU A 171 4.59 -29.70 8.48
N ASP A 172 3.40 -29.37 8.98
CA ASP A 172 2.87 -28.01 9.03
C ASP A 172 3.69 -27.13 9.97
N ILE A 173 4.06 -27.67 11.13
CA ILE A 173 4.90 -26.97 12.12
C ILE A 173 6.28 -26.70 11.52
N THR A 174 6.90 -27.72 10.91
CA THR A 174 8.20 -27.59 10.23
C THR A 174 8.12 -26.57 9.08
N PHE A 175 7.01 -26.54 8.35
CA PHE A 175 6.78 -25.58 7.29
C PHE A 175 6.71 -24.15 7.83
N GLN A 176 5.90 -23.91 8.87
CA GLN A 176 5.77 -22.60 9.50
C GLN A 176 7.09 -22.13 10.14
N GLU A 177 7.86 -23.02 10.78
CA GLU A 177 9.18 -22.70 11.32
C GLU A 177 10.15 -22.19 10.25
N LYS A 178 10.20 -22.86 9.09
CA LYS A 178 11.05 -22.44 7.96
C LYS A 178 10.61 -21.08 7.39
N LEU A 179 9.32 -20.82 7.33
CA LEU A 179 8.79 -19.53 6.89
C LEU A 179 9.13 -18.41 7.87
N LEU A 180 8.98 -18.63 9.18
CA LEU A 180 9.36 -17.63 10.18
C LEU A 180 10.82 -17.21 10.06
N LYS A 181 11.74 -18.17 9.91
CA LYS A 181 13.18 -17.91 9.73
C LYS A 181 13.52 -17.10 8.47
N SER A 182 12.65 -17.11 7.46
CA SER A 182 12.89 -16.44 6.17
C SER A 182 11.95 -15.25 5.90
N SER A 183 10.99 -14.99 6.78
CA SER A 183 9.96 -13.95 6.62
C SER A 183 10.50 -12.51 6.72
N GLY A 184 11.61 -12.33 7.45
CA GLY A 184 12.14 -11.03 7.85
C GLY A 184 11.50 -10.46 9.12
N ILE A 185 10.61 -11.21 9.76
CA ILE A 185 9.97 -10.87 11.03
C ILE A 185 10.89 -11.29 12.18
N GLY A 186 10.94 -10.50 13.25
CA GLY A 186 11.71 -10.77 14.46
C GLY A 186 10.86 -11.25 15.64
N ASP A 187 11.53 -11.51 16.76
CA ASP A 187 10.95 -12.09 17.98
C ASP A 187 10.16 -11.11 18.86
N HIS A 188 9.92 -9.90 18.35
CA HIS A 188 9.27 -8.83 19.10
C HIS A 188 7.94 -8.39 18.49
N THR A 189 7.26 -9.31 17.81
CA THR A 189 5.95 -9.05 17.18
C THR A 189 4.78 -9.44 18.09
N TYR A 190 3.54 -9.15 17.67
CA TYR A 190 2.39 -9.21 18.57
C TYR A 190 1.21 -9.99 17.98
N PHE A 191 0.50 -10.75 18.84
CA PHE A 191 -0.73 -11.48 18.53
C PHE A 191 -1.86 -11.13 19.50
N PRO A 192 -3.14 -11.31 19.10
CA PRO A 192 -4.28 -11.05 19.96
C PRO A 192 -4.43 -12.06 21.09
N ASP A 193 -5.02 -11.58 22.20
CA ASP A 193 -5.34 -12.41 23.37
C ASP A 193 -6.18 -13.63 22.97
N GLY A 194 -7.10 -13.49 22.00
CA GLY A 194 -7.89 -14.61 21.49
C GLY A 194 -7.06 -15.75 20.90
N ILE A 195 -5.92 -15.43 20.27
CA ILE A 195 -4.98 -16.42 19.75
C ILE A 195 -4.09 -16.96 20.88
N LEU A 196 -3.52 -16.07 21.69
CA LEU A 196 -2.53 -16.42 22.71
C LEU A 196 -3.10 -17.26 23.85
N GLN A 197 -4.30 -16.92 24.32
CA GLN A 197 -4.96 -17.58 25.43
C GLN A 197 -5.87 -18.73 24.96
N GLY A 198 -6.09 -18.84 23.65
CA GLY A 198 -7.01 -19.82 23.08
C GLY A 198 -6.44 -21.22 22.95
N GLY A 199 -5.12 -21.38 22.84
CA GLY A 199 -4.51 -22.65 22.45
C GLY A 199 -4.93 -23.85 23.31
N GLU A 200 -5.03 -23.65 24.62
CA GLU A 200 -5.34 -24.72 25.59
C GLU A 200 -6.83 -25.14 25.53
N GLU A 201 -7.74 -24.18 25.40
CA GLU A 201 -9.17 -24.44 25.22
C GLU A 201 -9.46 -25.10 23.87
N ILE A 202 -8.73 -24.69 22.82
CA ILE A 202 -8.83 -25.33 21.49
C ILE A 202 -8.39 -26.78 21.59
N ARG A 203 -7.23 -27.06 22.22
CA ARG A 203 -6.74 -28.42 22.42
C ARG A 203 -7.73 -29.28 23.21
N ARG A 204 -8.29 -28.74 24.30
CA ARG A 204 -9.22 -29.45 25.20
C ARG A 204 -10.54 -29.80 24.52
N THR A 205 -11.08 -28.88 23.71
CA THR A 205 -12.42 -29.03 23.13
C THR A 205 -12.43 -29.52 21.69
N GLY A 206 -11.29 -29.44 20.99
CA GLY A 206 -11.20 -29.62 19.54
C GLY A 206 -11.98 -28.59 18.74
N GLN A 207 -12.43 -27.48 19.35
CA GLN A 207 -13.34 -26.51 18.73
C GLN A 207 -12.76 -25.09 18.73
N PRO A 208 -12.00 -24.71 17.69
CA PRO A 208 -11.44 -23.37 17.51
C PRO A 208 -12.47 -22.24 17.62
N SER A 209 -13.68 -22.47 17.12
CA SER A 209 -14.79 -21.50 17.14
C SER A 209 -15.25 -21.09 18.54
N LYS A 210 -14.88 -21.82 19.61
CA LYS A 210 -15.16 -21.40 20.99
C LYS A 210 -14.30 -20.23 21.42
N VAL A 211 -13.10 -20.07 20.89
CA VAL A 211 -12.19 -18.97 21.23
C VAL A 211 -12.04 -17.98 20.08
N LEU A 212 -11.79 -18.48 18.87
CA LEU A 212 -11.63 -17.68 17.65
C LEU A 212 -13.00 -17.28 17.11
N ASN A 213 -13.70 -16.44 17.87
CA ASN A 213 -15.10 -16.10 17.66
C ASN A 213 -15.31 -14.59 17.49
N MET A 214 -16.55 -14.20 17.19
CA MET A 214 -16.93 -12.80 16.97
C MET A 214 -16.65 -11.91 18.19
N LYS A 215 -16.78 -12.44 19.42
CA LYS A 215 -16.54 -11.66 20.64
C LYS A 215 -15.05 -11.33 20.77
N ALA A 216 -14.17 -12.33 20.59
CA ALA A 216 -12.73 -12.13 20.64
C ALA A 216 -12.24 -11.21 19.49
N ALA A 217 -12.79 -11.36 18.28
CA ALA A 217 -12.48 -10.46 17.17
C ALA A 217 -12.94 -9.01 17.42
N ARG A 218 -14.13 -8.80 18.00
CA ARG A 218 -14.55 -7.45 18.43
C ARG A 218 -13.60 -6.86 19.46
N GLN A 219 -13.17 -7.65 20.45
CA GLN A 219 -12.22 -7.18 21.46
C GLN A 219 -10.88 -6.74 20.85
N GLU A 220 -10.31 -7.53 19.93
CA GLU A 220 -9.12 -7.13 19.17
C GLU A 220 -9.35 -5.82 18.40
N ALA A 221 -10.46 -5.72 17.66
CA ALA A 221 -10.76 -4.55 16.86
C ALA A 221 -10.94 -3.29 17.72
N GLU A 222 -11.68 -3.38 18.83
CA GLU A 222 -11.88 -2.30 19.80
C GLU A 222 -10.54 -1.86 20.39
N GLN A 223 -9.74 -2.81 20.88
CA GLN A 223 -8.45 -2.53 21.50
C GLN A 223 -7.52 -1.76 20.54
N VAL A 224 -7.40 -2.22 19.29
CA VAL A 224 -6.49 -1.61 18.31
C VAL A 224 -7.02 -0.28 17.79
N ILE A 225 -8.29 -0.24 17.35
CA ILE A 225 -8.89 0.95 16.72
C ILE A 225 -9.02 2.08 17.74
N PHE A 226 -9.54 1.79 18.94
CA PHE A 226 -9.69 2.82 19.98
C PHE A 226 -8.33 3.29 20.46
N GLY A 227 -7.35 2.39 20.63
CA GLY A 227 -5.99 2.76 21.00
C GLY A 227 -5.33 3.71 20.00
N CYS A 228 -5.46 3.45 18.69
CA CYS A 228 -4.99 4.37 17.64
C CYS A 228 -5.66 5.75 17.73
N LEU A 229 -6.98 5.76 17.80
CA LEU A 229 -7.77 7.00 17.77
C LEU A 229 -7.57 7.84 19.02
N GLN A 230 -7.55 7.22 20.19
CA GLN A 230 -7.28 7.90 21.45
C GLN A 230 -5.91 8.57 21.41
N SER A 231 -4.86 7.84 21.03
CA SER A 231 -3.51 8.39 20.90
C SER A 231 -3.46 9.54 19.88
N LEU A 232 -4.18 9.43 18.76
CA LEU A 232 -4.25 10.47 17.74
C LEU A 232 -4.93 11.75 18.27
N PHE A 233 -6.07 11.62 18.95
CA PHE A 233 -6.80 12.76 19.51
C PHE A 233 -6.04 13.42 20.66
N GLU A 234 -5.43 12.65 21.55
CA GLU A 234 -4.58 13.16 22.63
C GLU A 234 -3.37 13.92 22.07
N LYS A 235 -2.69 13.37 21.07
CA LYS A 235 -1.50 13.98 20.45
C LYS A 235 -1.81 15.27 19.69
N THR A 236 -2.96 15.34 19.04
CA THR A 236 -3.33 16.47 18.16
C THR A 236 -4.20 17.53 18.84
N GLY A 237 -4.85 17.19 19.96
CA GLY A 237 -5.84 18.03 20.63
C GLY A 237 -7.20 18.11 19.93
N PHE A 238 -7.37 17.48 18.77
CA PHE A 238 -8.66 17.41 18.08
C PHE A 238 -9.66 16.58 18.91
N GLN A 239 -10.89 17.07 19.00
CA GLN A 239 -11.97 16.33 19.63
C GLN A 239 -12.62 15.38 18.60
N PRO A 240 -13.16 14.22 19.02
CA PRO A 240 -13.89 13.36 18.09
C PRO A 240 -15.06 14.04 17.36
N LYS A 241 -15.65 15.08 17.97
CA LYS A 241 -16.71 15.89 17.37
C LYS A 241 -16.23 16.81 16.24
N ASP A 242 -14.93 17.09 16.17
CA ASP A 242 -14.34 17.91 15.10
C ASP A 242 -14.21 17.14 13.78
N VAL A 243 -14.30 15.82 13.81
CA VAL A 243 -14.15 14.94 12.65
C VAL A 243 -15.42 14.98 11.80
N ASP A 244 -15.28 15.29 10.51
CA ASP A 244 -16.36 15.32 9.53
C ASP A 244 -16.52 13.99 8.78
N ILE A 245 -15.40 13.33 8.52
CA ILE A 245 -15.32 12.11 7.71
C ILE A 245 -14.53 11.06 8.50
N LEU A 246 -15.09 9.87 8.64
CA LEU A 246 -14.41 8.72 9.23
C LEU A 246 -14.34 7.59 8.20
N ILE A 247 -13.12 7.11 7.93
CA ILE A 247 -12.89 5.94 7.08
C ILE A 247 -12.20 4.88 7.92
N VAL A 248 -12.88 3.77 8.17
CA VAL A 248 -12.29 2.59 8.83
C VAL A 248 -12.04 1.53 7.77
N ASN A 249 -10.85 0.94 7.74
CA ASN A 249 -10.58 -0.22 6.92
C ASN A 249 -10.08 -1.40 7.74
N CYS A 250 -10.66 -2.56 7.47
CA CYS A 250 -10.28 -3.87 7.98
C CYS A 250 -10.78 -4.89 6.95
N SER A 251 -9.89 -5.77 6.45
CA SER A 251 -10.25 -6.58 5.28
C SER A 251 -11.10 -7.78 5.68
N LEU A 252 -10.66 -8.52 6.70
CA LEU A 252 -11.14 -9.85 7.00
C LEU A 252 -12.10 -9.93 8.20
N PHE A 253 -12.42 -8.80 8.85
CA PHE A 253 -13.42 -8.75 9.91
C PHE A 253 -14.44 -7.63 9.69
N ASN A 254 -15.65 -8.05 9.31
CA ASN A 254 -16.74 -7.16 8.87
C ASN A 254 -18.02 -7.45 9.66
N PRO A 255 -18.09 -7.04 10.94
CA PRO A 255 -19.26 -7.28 11.77
C PRO A 255 -20.46 -6.40 11.36
N THR A 256 -21.66 -6.82 11.77
CA THR A 256 -22.84 -5.94 11.86
C THR A 256 -23.15 -5.70 13.35
N PRO A 257 -23.22 -4.44 13.84
CA PRO A 257 -22.91 -3.18 13.13
C PRO A 257 -21.41 -3.07 12.75
N SER A 258 -21.12 -2.20 11.78
CA SER A 258 -19.78 -2.01 11.20
C SER A 258 -18.76 -1.47 12.21
N LEU A 259 -17.47 -1.58 11.88
CA LEU A 259 -16.39 -1.02 12.71
C LEU A 259 -16.42 0.51 12.73
N SER A 260 -16.83 1.15 11.62
CA SER A 260 -17.06 2.60 11.60
C SER A 260 -18.17 3.03 12.57
N ALA A 261 -19.28 2.29 12.63
CA ALA A 261 -20.37 2.56 13.57
C ALA A 261 -19.94 2.31 15.03
N MET A 262 -19.12 1.30 15.27
CA MET A 262 -18.50 1.03 16.58
C MET A 262 -17.68 2.23 17.07
N VAL A 263 -16.86 2.82 16.19
CA VAL A 263 -16.08 4.04 16.50
C VAL A 263 -16.98 5.24 16.78
N VAL A 264 -17.97 5.50 15.93
CA VAL A 264 -18.92 6.62 16.11
C VAL A 264 -19.64 6.51 17.45
N ASN A 265 -20.09 5.31 17.82
CA ASN A 265 -20.75 5.07 19.10
C ASN A 265 -19.80 5.22 20.29
N HIS A 266 -18.56 4.73 20.21
CA HIS A 266 -17.60 4.79 21.32
C HIS A 266 -17.19 6.24 21.63
N PHE A 267 -16.76 6.98 20.61
CA PHE A 267 -16.25 8.34 20.77
C PHE A 267 -17.33 9.43 20.77
N LYS A 268 -18.62 9.04 20.67
CA LYS A 268 -19.76 9.96 20.61
C LYS A 268 -19.55 11.06 19.56
N MET A 269 -19.14 10.63 18.37
CA MET A 269 -18.96 11.51 17.21
C MET A 269 -20.29 12.14 16.81
N LYS A 270 -20.24 13.24 16.05
CA LYS A 270 -21.43 14.00 15.65
C LYS A 270 -22.37 13.18 14.76
N SER A 271 -23.67 13.49 14.81
CA SER A 271 -24.71 12.81 14.03
C SER A 271 -24.58 13.04 12.51
N SER A 272 -23.93 14.11 12.08
CA SER A 272 -23.70 14.45 10.67
C SER A 272 -22.42 13.85 10.08
N ILE A 273 -21.75 12.94 10.79
CA ILE A 273 -20.49 12.35 10.33
C ILE A 273 -20.70 11.48 9.07
N LEU A 274 -19.80 11.63 8.10
CA LEU A 274 -19.73 10.74 6.95
C LEU A 274 -18.84 9.55 7.32
N SER A 275 -19.43 8.40 7.60
CA SER A 275 -18.69 7.21 8.03
C SER A 275 -18.66 6.12 6.96
N TYR A 276 -17.46 5.63 6.62
CA TYR A 276 -17.23 4.57 5.64
C TYR A 276 -16.47 3.41 6.26
N ASN A 277 -16.86 2.18 5.91
CA ASN A 277 -16.18 0.96 6.32
C ASN A 277 -15.70 0.21 5.06
N LEU A 278 -14.40 0.19 4.83
CA LEU A 278 -13.79 -0.47 3.67
C LEU A 278 -13.31 -1.89 4.04
N SER A 279 -13.64 -2.87 3.21
CA SER A 279 -13.32 -4.27 3.43
C SER A 279 -12.86 -4.98 2.16
N GLY A 280 -12.25 -6.16 2.30
CA GLY A 280 -11.87 -7.01 1.17
C GLY A 280 -10.81 -6.45 0.22
N MET A 281 -10.07 -5.40 0.60
CA MET A 281 -9.04 -4.74 -0.22
C MET A 281 -7.60 -5.13 0.15
N GLY A 282 -7.42 -5.87 1.24
CA GLY A 282 -6.12 -6.34 1.73
C GLY A 282 -5.20 -5.19 2.15
N CYS A 283 -3.89 -5.44 2.10
CA CYS A 283 -2.89 -4.50 2.60
C CYS A 283 -2.84 -3.16 1.86
N SER A 284 -3.45 -3.06 0.67
CA SER A 284 -3.56 -1.80 -0.08
C SER A 284 -4.63 -0.84 0.44
N ALA A 285 -5.48 -1.27 1.38
CA ALA A 285 -6.65 -0.52 1.84
C ALA A 285 -6.31 0.83 2.50
N GLY A 286 -5.14 0.94 3.15
CA GLY A 286 -4.69 2.19 3.76
C GLY A 286 -4.54 3.30 2.73
N LEU A 287 -3.88 3.00 1.60
CA LEU A 287 -3.70 3.93 0.48
C LEU A 287 -5.00 4.23 -0.27
N ILE A 288 -5.87 3.24 -0.42
CA ILE A 288 -7.21 3.45 -1.00
C ILE A 288 -8.03 4.39 -0.12
N SER A 289 -7.88 4.28 1.21
CA SER A 289 -8.55 5.17 2.17
C SER A 289 -8.02 6.60 2.07
N VAL A 290 -6.72 6.79 1.85
CA VAL A 290 -6.12 8.12 1.61
C VAL A 290 -6.68 8.75 0.34
N ASP A 291 -6.76 7.97 -0.74
CA ASP A 291 -7.34 8.44 -2.01
C ASP A 291 -8.82 8.82 -1.88
N LEU A 292 -9.61 7.97 -1.21
CA LEU A 292 -11.01 8.26 -0.91
C LEU A 292 -11.16 9.51 -0.02
N ALA A 293 -10.33 9.65 1.02
CA ALA A 293 -10.35 10.83 1.88
C ALA A 293 -10.00 12.11 1.10
N LYS A 294 -9.05 12.04 0.16
CA LYS A 294 -8.70 13.16 -0.73
C LYS A 294 -9.90 13.59 -1.57
N ASP A 295 -10.64 12.64 -2.16
CA ASP A 295 -11.81 12.95 -2.96
C ASP A 295 -12.94 13.55 -2.09
N LEU A 296 -13.20 12.96 -0.91
CA LEU A 296 -14.20 13.47 0.03
C LEU A 296 -13.84 14.86 0.58
N LEU A 297 -12.58 15.11 0.92
CA LEU A 297 -12.11 16.44 1.33
C LEU A 297 -12.15 17.43 0.15
N THR A 298 -12.03 16.97 -1.10
CA THR A 298 -12.20 17.86 -2.25
C THR A 298 -13.67 18.26 -2.43
N ALA A 299 -14.59 17.31 -2.21
CA ALA A 299 -16.03 17.55 -2.28
C ALA A 299 -16.56 18.37 -1.07
N HIS A 300 -16.02 18.13 0.12
CA HIS A 300 -16.44 18.78 1.38
C HIS A 300 -15.37 19.78 1.85
N LYS A 301 -15.60 21.06 1.54
CA LYS A 301 -14.71 22.16 1.93
C LYS A 301 -14.72 22.36 3.45
N ASN A 302 -13.56 22.71 4.01
CA ASN A 302 -13.37 23.03 5.42
C ASN A 302 -13.72 21.86 6.38
N SER A 303 -13.30 20.65 5.99
CA SER A 303 -13.55 19.40 6.68
C SER A 303 -12.26 18.73 7.20
N VAL A 304 -12.44 17.86 8.18
CA VAL A 304 -11.43 16.98 8.76
C VAL A 304 -11.83 15.54 8.55
N ALA A 305 -10.90 14.73 8.05
CA ALA A 305 -11.06 13.31 7.85
C ALA A 305 -10.13 12.52 8.76
N VAL A 306 -10.63 11.45 9.35
CA VAL A 306 -9.82 10.48 10.08
C VAL A 306 -9.90 9.13 9.36
N ILE A 307 -8.73 8.56 9.08
CA ILE A 307 -8.61 7.21 8.55
C ILE A 307 -8.08 6.33 9.66
N VAL A 308 -8.68 5.16 9.89
CA VAL A 308 -8.14 4.13 10.78
C VAL A 308 -8.03 2.82 10.04
N SER A 309 -6.86 2.20 10.12
CA SER A 309 -6.53 0.97 9.42
C SER A 309 -6.05 -0.06 10.42
N THR A 310 -6.60 -1.27 10.32
CA THR A 310 -6.17 -2.43 11.10
C THR A 310 -6.53 -3.70 10.34
N GLU A 311 -5.97 -4.83 10.75
CA GLU A 311 -6.40 -6.14 10.28
C GLU A 311 -6.65 -7.03 11.48
N ASN A 312 -7.85 -7.59 11.54
CA ASN A 312 -8.20 -8.52 12.60
C ASN A 312 -7.70 -9.92 12.22
N ILE A 313 -6.82 -10.46 13.05
CA ILE A 313 -6.25 -11.78 12.80
C ILE A 313 -6.88 -12.87 13.66
N THR A 314 -7.64 -12.53 14.71
CA THR A 314 -8.27 -13.51 15.63
C THR A 314 -9.12 -14.55 14.91
N GLN A 315 -10.02 -14.13 14.01
CA GLN A 315 -10.89 -15.07 13.28
C GLN A 315 -10.27 -15.66 12.01
N ASN A 316 -9.06 -15.20 11.67
CA ASN A 316 -8.39 -15.55 10.40
C ASN A 316 -7.11 -16.35 10.63
N TRP A 317 -6.92 -16.88 11.84
CA TRP A 317 -5.88 -17.88 12.08
C TRP A 317 -6.29 -19.18 11.40
N TYR A 318 -5.56 -19.54 10.33
CA TYR A 318 -5.85 -20.74 9.56
C TYR A 318 -5.39 -21.99 10.30
N ILE A 319 -6.30 -22.94 10.49
CA ILE A 319 -6.12 -24.17 11.29
C ILE A 319 -6.10 -25.44 10.42
N GLY A 320 -6.17 -25.32 9.10
CA GLY A 320 -6.08 -26.45 8.18
C GLY A 320 -4.64 -26.73 7.74
N HIS A 321 -4.51 -27.58 6.73
CA HIS A 321 -3.21 -28.14 6.29
C HIS A 321 -2.73 -27.60 4.93
N GLU A 322 -3.47 -26.70 4.30
CA GLU A 322 -3.12 -26.15 3.00
C GLU A 322 -1.94 -25.17 3.13
N ARG A 323 -0.77 -25.54 2.57
CA ARG A 323 0.47 -24.77 2.71
C ARG A 323 0.36 -23.33 2.23
N SER A 324 -0.41 -23.06 1.16
CA SER A 324 -0.63 -21.69 0.64
C SER A 324 -1.47 -20.80 1.56
N MET A 325 -2.22 -21.39 2.49
CA MET A 325 -2.98 -20.66 3.51
C MET A 325 -2.19 -20.54 4.81
N LEU A 326 -1.39 -21.56 5.19
CA LEU A 326 -0.52 -21.51 6.37
C LEU A 326 0.51 -20.37 6.35
N VAL A 327 0.86 -19.85 5.17
CA VAL A 327 1.77 -18.70 5.05
C VAL A 327 1.26 -17.50 5.85
N THR A 328 -0.05 -17.24 5.86
CA THR A 328 -0.62 -16.05 6.50
C THR A 328 -0.40 -16.04 8.01
N ASN A 329 -0.43 -17.21 8.66
CA ASN A 329 -0.18 -17.35 10.10
C ASN A 329 1.22 -16.85 10.49
N THR A 330 2.20 -17.02 9.60
CA THR A 330 3.59 -16.64 9.88
C THR A 330 3.88 -15.18 9.59
N LEU A 331 3.09 -14.52 8.73
CA LEU A 331 3.32 -13.15 8.26
C LEU A 331 2.57 -12.10 9.08
N PHE A 332 1.28 -12.31 9.30
CA PHE A 332 0.41 -11.27 9.84
C PHE A 332 0.57 -11.12 11.35
N ARG A 333 0.53 -9.88 11.81
CA ARG A 333 0.65 -9.50 13.22
C ARG A 333 -0.38 -8.45 13.57
N MET A 334 -0.70 -8.38 14.86
CA MET A 334 -1.58 -7.35 15.38
C MET A 334 -0.94 -5.97 15.23
N GLY A 335 -1.71 -5.02 14.69
CA GLY A 335 -1.34 -3.61 14.70
C GLY A 335 -2.43 -2.74 14.09
N GLY A 336 -2.25 -1.42 14.25
CA GLY A 336 -3.17 -0.44 13.70
C GLY A 336 -2.49 0.90 13.52
N ALA A 337 -3.08 1.72 12.66
CA ALA A 337 -2.69 3.11 12.47
C ALA A 337 -3.89 4.00 12.19
N ALA A 338 -3.86 5.21 12.74
CA ALA A 338 -4.83 6.25 12.45
C ALA A 338 -4.14 7.51 11.91
N ILE A 339 -4.75 8.17 10.94
CA ILE A 339 -4.28 9.43 10.35
C ILE A 339 -5.36 10.47 10.41
N LEU A 340 -4.96 11.70 10.77
CA LEU A 340 -5.79 12.89 10.68
C LEU A 340 -5.41 13.72 9.46
N LEU A 341 -6.37 13.89 8.56
CA LEU A 341 -6.27 14.72 7.37
C LEU A 341 -7.19 15.94 7.51
N SER A 342 -6.76 17.09 6.98
CA SER A 342 -7.58 18.32 6.96
C SER A 342 -7.39 19.09 5.67
N ASN A 343 -8.46 19.71 5.19
CA ASN A 343 -8.40 20.73 4.14
C ASN A 343 -8.72 22.15 4.68
N ARG A 344 -8.86 22.29 6.00
CA ARG A 344 -9.21 23.57 6.63
C ARG A 344 -8.04 24.54 6.54
N SER A 345 -8.30 25.77 6.12
CA SER A 345 -7.27 26.81 6.01
C SER A 345 -6.53 27.07 7.32
N LYS A 346 -7.23 26.97 8.47
CA LYS A 346 -6.65 27.18 9.80
C LYS A 346 -5.68 26.06 10.21
N ASP A 347 -5.88 24.84 9.74
CA ASP A 347 -5.07 23.66 10.11
C ASP A 347 -3.78 23.57 9.28
N ARG A 348 -3.64 24.40 8.22
CA ARG A 348 -2.45 24.42 7.35
C ARG A 348 -1.13 24.55 8.12
N LYS A 349 -1.12 25.31 9.23
CA LYS A 349 0.08 25.50 10.05
C LYS A 349 0.45 24.27 10.89
N LEU A 350 -0.53 23.38 11.13
CA LEU A 350 -0.34 22.12 11.87
C LEU A 350 0.05 20.96 10.95
N GLY A 351 -0.15 21.10 9.63
CA GLY A 351 0.15 20.07 8.65
C GLY A 351 1.64 19.72 8.60
N LYS A 352 1.96 18.45 8.83
CA LYS A 352 3.32 17.89 8.64
C LYS A 352 3.62 17.62 7.18
N TYR A 353 2.62 17.10 6.46
CA TYR A 353 2.75 16.81 5.04
C TYR A 353 1.56 17.34 4.25
N ARG A 354 1.78 17.60 2.97
CA ARG A 354 0.74 17.85 1.98
C ARG A 354 0.68 16.68 1.00
N LEU A 355 -0.53 16.19 0.71
CA LEU A 355 -0.74 15.19 -0.32
C LEU A 355 -0.64 15.87 -1.70
N ASN A 356 0.30 15.42 -2.53
CA ASN A 356 0.48 15.95 -3.89
C ASN A 356 -0.23 15.07 -4.93
N HIS A 357 0.04 13.76 -4.89
CA HIS A 357 -0.49 12.82 -5.88
C HIS A 357 -0.89 11.50 -5.24
N THR A 358 -1.92 10.88 -5.79
CA THR A 358 -2.28 9.47 -5.55
C THR A 358 -2.40 8.79 -6.90
N VAL A 359 -1.89 7.56 -7.01
CA VAL A 359 -1.98 6.72 -8.20
C VAL A 359 -2.51 5.37 -7.79
N ARG A 360 -3.54 4.89 -8.49
CA ARG A 360 -4.16 3.60 -8.22
C ARG A 360 -4.09 2.73 -9.45
N THR A 361 -3.68 1.49 -9.27
CA THR A 361 -3.73 0.47 -10.31
C THR A 361 -4.51 -0.74 -9.82
N HIS A 362 -5.29 -1.32 -10.72
CA HIS A 362 -6.21 -2.41 -10.40
C HIS A 362 -6.14 -3.49 -11.47
N PHE A 363 -5.71 -4.69 -11.08
CA PHE A 363 -5.52 -5.81 -12.01
C PHE A 363 -6.62 -6.86 -11.91
N GLY A 364 -7.67 -6.66 -11.12
CA GLY A 364 -8.73 -7.66 -10.95
C GLY A 364 -9.59 -7.96 -12.19
N ALA A 365 -9.35 -7.32 -13.33
CA ALA A 365 -9.89 -7.76 -14.62
C ALA A 365 -9.12 -8.97 -15.21
N ASP A 366 -7.88 -9.20 -14.77
CA ASP A 366 -7.10 -10.39 -15.09
C ASP A 366 -7.42 -11.50 -14.07
N ASP A 367 -7.80 -12.68 -14.57
CA ASP A 367 -8.24 -13.80 -13.73
C ASP A 367 -7.15 -14.31 -12.79
N ASN A 368 -5.88 -14.28 -13.22
CA ASN A 368 -4.77 -14.73 -12.38
C ASN A 368 -4.52 -13.72 -11.24
N ALA A 369 -4.56 -12.43 -11.55
CA ALA A 369 -4.48 -11.34 -10.58
C ALA A 369 -5.67 -11.34 -9.61
N TYR A 370 -6.88 -11.58 -10.09
CA TYR A 370 -8.07 -11.69 -9.25
C TYR A 370 -7.96 -12.86 -8.26
N ARG A 371 -7.54 -14.05 -8.73
CA ARG A 371 -7.38 -15.27 -7.91
C ARG A 371 -6.07 -15.35 -7.12
N SER A 372 -5.26 -14.30 -7.16
CA SER A 372 -3.89 -14.31 -6.61
C SER A 372 -3.84 -14.32 -5.08
N ILE A 373 -4.78 -13.61 -4.46
CA ILE A 373 -5.02 -13.53 -3.02
C ILE A 373 -6.53 -13.67 -2.86
N TYR A 374 -6.97 -14.83 -2.39
CA TYR A 374 -8.38 -15.17 -2.35
C TYR A 374 -8.74 -15.79 -1.01
N GLN A 375 -9.87 -15.38 -0.44
CA GLN A 375 -10.40 -16.00 0.77
C GLN A 375 -11.39 -17.08 0.36
N GLU A 376 -11.13 -18.32 0.77
CA GLU A 376 -11.94 -19.49 0.44
C GLU A 376 -11.82 -20.56 1.52
N GLU A 377 -12.74 -21.51 1.52
CA GLU A 377 -12.62 -22.76 2.27
C GLU A 377 -11.64 -23.72 1.57
N ASP A 378 -10.83 -24.44 2.34
CA ASP A 378 -10.08 -25.58 1.83
C ASP A 378 -10.97 -26.81 1.60
N SER A 379 -10.36 -27.94 1.20
CA SER A 379 -11.09 -29.19 0.93
C SER A 379 -11.85 -29.76 2.14
N GLU A 380 -11.49 -29.34 3.35
CA GLU A 380 -12.13 -29.78 4.60
C GLU A 380 -13.14 -28.74 5.13
N GLY A 381 -13.38 -27.66 4.37
CA GLY A 381 -14.30 -26.60 4.77
C GLY A 381 -13.69 -25.57 5.71
N VAL A 382 -12.37 -25.60 5.96
CA VAL A 382 -11.69 -24.64 6.83
C VAL A 382 -11.39 -23.38 6.02
N LYS A 383 -11.92 -22.25 6.49
CA LYS A 383 -11.72 -20.95 5.87
C LYS A 383 -10.29 -20.46 6.04
N GLY A 384 -9.66 -20.04 4.95
CA GLY A 384 -8.34 -19.43 4.93
C GLY A 384 -8.18 -18.40 3.82
N VAL A 385 -7.01 -17.77 3.77
CA VAL A 385 -6.64 -16.87 2.67
C VAL A 385 -5.54 -17.55 1.88
N ARG A 386 -5.87 -17.99 0.66
CA ARG A 386 -4.93 -18.65 -0.24
C ARG A 386 -4.07 -17.62 -0.97
N LEU A 387 -2.76 -17.79 -0.86
CA LEU A 387 -1.79 -17.06 -1.67
C LEU A 387 -1.36 -17.91 -2.87
N SER A 388 -1.59 -17.40 -4.08
CA SER A 388 -1.17 -18.06 -5.32
C SER A 388 0.36 -18.09 -5.47
N LYS A 389 0.88 -19.07 -6.21
CA LYS A 389 2.31 -19.17 -6.54
C LYS A 389 2.79 -18.05 -7.48
N SER A 390 1.89 -17.44 -8.25
CA SER A 390 2.15 -16.36 -9.21
C SER A 390 2.04 -14.96 -8.61
N ILE A 391 1.74 -14.84 -7.31
CA ILE A 391 1.54 -13.56 -6.62
C ILE A 391 2.68 -12.56 -6.86
N MET A 392 3.92 -13.05 -6.94
CA MET A 392 5.10 -12.20 -7.15
C MET A 392 5.25 -11.70 -8.58
N ASP A 393 4.89 -12.53 -9.57
CA ASP A 393 4.90 -12.11 -10.97
C ASP A 393 3.84 -11.02 -11.20
N ILE A 394 2.66 -11.19 -10.62
CA ILE A 394 1.56 -10.23 -10.67
C ILE A 394 1.93 -8.94 -9.91
N ALA A 395 2.63 -9.06 -8.77
CA ALA A 395 3.17 -7.91 -8.03
C ALA A 395 4.13 -7.07 -8.86
N GLY A 396 5.05 -7.71 -9.58
CA GLY A 396 5.95 -7.03 -10.50
C GLY A 396 5.18 -6.25 -11.56
N GLN A 397 4.24 -6.91 -12.26
CA GLN A 397 3.44 -6.25 -13.30
C GLN A 397 2.65 -5.05 -12.77
N ALA A 398 2.00 -5.20 -11.61
CA ALA A 398 1.22 -4.13 -11.01
C ALA A 398 2.09 -2.96 -10.55
N LEU A 399 3.27 -3.25 -10.00
CA LEU A 399 4.26 -2.25 -9.64
C LEU A 399 4.73 -1.49 -10.88
N LYS A 400 5.10 -2.20 -11.94
CA LYS A 400 5.55 -1.60 -13.20
C LYS A 400 4.54 -0.59 -13.72
N HIS A 401 3.27 -0.98 -13.78
CA HIS A 401 2.21 -0.11 -14.26
C HIS A 401 2.07 1.11 -13.34
N ASN A 402 2.07 0.90 -12.02
CA ASN A 402 1.95 1.99 -11.04
C ASN A 402 3.09 3.01 -11.14
N ILE A 403 4.35 2.56 -11.19
CA ILE A 403 5.52 3.47 -11.29
C ILE A 403 5.56 4.19 -12.64
N THR A 404 5.07 3.54 -13.69
CA THR A 404 4.98 4.12 -15.04
C THR A 404 3.99 5.27 -15.07
N THR A 405 2.82 5.09 -14.46
CA THR A 405 1.80 6.15 -14.33
C THR A 405 2.26 7.26 -13.37
N LEU A 406 3.00 6.90 -12.33
CA LEU A 406 3.52 7.87 -11.35
C LEU A 406 4.66 8.74 -11.91
N GLY A 407 5.55 8.18 -12.73
CA GLY A 407 6.75 8.85 -13.25
C GLY A 407 6.48 10.24 -13.86
N PRO A 408 5.53 10.38 -14.81
CA PRO A 408 5.14 11.68 -15.38
C PRO A 408 4.74 12.75 -14.36
N LEU A 409 4.15 12.34 -13.24
CA LEU A 409 3.61 13.24 -12.23
C LEU A 409 4.68 13.80 -11.27
N VAL A 410 5.79 13.08 -11.09
CA VAL A 410 6.76 13.36 -10.02
C VAL A 410 8.18 13.62 -10.49
N LEU A 411 8.56 13.05 -11.63
CA LEU A 411 9.94 13.14 -12.12
C LEU A 411 10.21 14.49 -12.79
N PRO A 412 11.45 14.99 -12.71
CA PRO A 412 11.84 16.21 -13.42
C PRO A 412 11.87 15.99 -14.94
N ILE A 413 11.73 17.08 -15.68
CA ILE A 413 11.70 17.07 -17.16
C ILE A 413 12.94 16.39 -17.76
N SER A 414 14.10 16.52 -17.11
CA SER A 414 15.35 15.85 -17.55
C SER A 414 15.24 14.33 -17.58
N GLU A 415 14.50 13.74 -16.64
CA GLU A 415 14.23 12.29 -16.61
C GLU A 415 13.18 11.91 -17.66
N HIS A 416 12.17 12.74 -17.91
CA HIS A 416 11.23 12.52 -19.01
C HIS A 416 11.95 12.49 -20.36
N ILE A 417 12.83 13.46 -20.64
CA ILE A 417 13.61 13.51 -21.88
C ILE A 417 14.47 12.25 -22.04
N ARG A 418 15.18 11.82 -21.00
CA ARG A 418 15.99 10.59 -21.02
C ARG A 418 15.15 9.35 -21.27
N PHE A 419 14.01 9.25 -20.62
CA PHE A 419 13.07 8.15 -20.80
C PHE A 419 12.53 8.11 -22.23
N PHE A 420 12.01 9.23 -22.76
CA PHE A 420 11.49 9.32 -24.12
C PHE A 420 12.57 9.09 -25.18
N TRP A 421 13.80 9.58 -24.96
CA TRP A 421 14.92 9.35 -25.86
C TRP A 421 15.34 7.89 -25.89
N ASN A 422 15.44 7.22 -24.73
CA ASN A 422 15.69 5.78 -24.66
C ASN A 422 14.58 4.97 -25.35
N TYR A 423 13.32 5.37 -25.15
CA TYR A 423 12.18 4.76 -25.84
C TYR A 423 12.28 4.90 -27.36
N PHE A 424 12.61 6.10 -27.86
CA PHE A 424 12.73 6.37 -29.29
C PHE A 424 13.91 5.63 -29.93
N LEU A 425 15.09 5.67 -29.30
CA LEU A 425 16.29 4.96 -29.78
C LEU A 425 16.02 3.47 -29.94
N ARG A 426 15.30 2.85 -29.00
CA ARG A 426 14.99 1.41 -29.05
C ARG A 426 14.03 1.01 -30.17
N LYS A 427 13.28 1.97 -30.72
CA LYS A 427 12.43 1.76 -31.90
C LYS A 427 13.23 1.74 -33.20
N THR A 428 14.45 2.26 -33.19
CA THR A 428 15.37 2.22 -34.34
C THR A 428 16.11 0.88 -34.39
N SER A 429 16.31 0.33 -35.60
CA SER A 429 16.94 -0.99 -35.79
C SER A 429 18.38 -1.06 -35.28
N LEU A 430 19.07 0.08 -35.17
CA LEU A 430 20.46 0.20 -34.70
C LEU A 430 20.61 -0.01 -33.19
N TYR A 431 19.56 0.23 -32.39
CA TYR A 431 19.65 0.28 -30.93
C TYR A 431 18.59 -0.58 -30.23
N ARG A 432 18.07 -1.59 -30.92
CA ARG A 432 17.03 -2.48 -30.40
C ARG A 432 17.44 -3.23 -29.12
N ASN A 433 18.74 -3.47 -28.95
CA ASN A 433 19.34 -4.15 -27.79
C ASN A 433 19.70 -3.22 -26.62
N LEU A 434 19.41 -1.90 -26.71
CA LEU A 434 19.63 -1.01 -25.58
C LEU A 434 18.76 -1.42 -24.38
N ASN A 435 19.38 -1.42 -23.20
CA ASN A 435 18.66 -1.66 -21.97
C ASN A 435 17.60 -0.58 -21.73
N PRO A 436 16.41 -0.95 -21.23
CA PRO A 436 15.36 0.01 -20.90
C PRO A 436 15.81 0.95 -19.79
N TYR A 437 15.59 2.25 -20.00
CA TYR A 437 15.88 3.25 -18.97
C TYR A 437 14.84 3.19 -17.86
N VAL A 438 15.29 2.92 -16.63
CA VAL A 438 14.49 3.05 -15.41
C VAL A 438 14.79 4.45 -14.84
N PRO A 439 13.80 5.35 -14.75
CA PRO A 439 14.02 6.67 -14.21
C PRO A 439 14.55 6.65 -12.77
N ASP A 440 15.40 7.62 -12.46
CA ASP A 440 15.94 7.75 -11.11
C ASP A 440 14.96 8.48 -10.20
N PHE A 441 14.27 7.71 -9.36
CA PHE A 441 13.26 8.24 -8.44
C PHE A 441 13.86 9.00 -7.25
N HIS A 442 15.16 8.89 -6.95
CA HIS A 442 15.82 9.72 -5.93
C HIS A 442 15.82 11.21 -6.30
N LYS A 443 15.66 11.52 -7.60
CA LYS A 443 15.50 12.90 -8.05
C LYS A 443 14.14 13.50 -7.73
N ALA A 444 13.14 12.66 -7.46
CA ALA A 444 11.79 13.07 -7.10
C ALA A 444 11.52 12.91 -5.59
N PHE A 445 12.11 11.90 -4.96
CA PHE A 445 11.83 11.53 -3.58
C PHE A 445 13.09 11.47 -2.73
N GLN A 446 12.97 11.99 -1.50
CA GLN A 446 14.02 11.90 -0.48
C GLN A 446 13.87 10.68 0.42
N HIS A 447 12.65 10.16 0.55
CA HIS A 447 12.31 9.07 1.44
C HIS A 447 11.30 8.14 0.78
N PHE A 448 11.47 6.84 1.04
CA PHE A 448 10.67 5.77 0.49
C PHE A 448 10.03 4.99 1.64
N CYS A 449 8.72 4.70 1.60
CA CYS A 449 8.12 3.79 2.58
C CYS A 449 7.30 2.71 1.88
N ILE A 450 7.84 1.51 1.97
CA ILE A 450 7.39 0.34 1.23
C ILE A 450 6.53 -0.50 2.15
N HIS A 451 5.42 -1.03 1.64
CA HIS A 451 4.61 -1.95 2.40
C HIS A 451 5.39 -3.16 2.91
N THR A 452 5.27 -3.43 4.22
CA THR A 452 5.90 -4.57 4.91
C THR A 452 5.14 -5.88 4.68
N GLY A 453 4.80 -6.17 3.42
CA GLY A 453 4.09 -7.41 3.05
C GLY A 453 4.90 -8.67 3.37
N GLY A 454 6.23 -8.54 3.32
CA GLY A 454 7.22 -9.54 3.65
C GLY A 454 8.58 -9.14 3.08
N ARG A 455 9.66 -9.78 3.54
CA ARG A 455 11.03 -9.45 3.13
C ARG A 455 11.20 -9.43 1.61
N ALA A 456 10.64 -10.42 0.93
CA ALA A 456 10.78 -10.58 -0.51
C ALA A 456 10.19 -9.41 -1.32
N VAL A 457 9.14 -8.76 -0.83
CA VAL A 457 8.54 -7.57 -1.47
C VAL A 457 9.47 -6.36 -1.36
N ILE A 458 10.07 -6.16 -0.18
CA ILE A 458 11.02 -5.07 0.06
C ILE A 458 12.28 -5.26 -0.79
N ASP A 459 12.87 -6.46 -0.76
CA ASP A 459 14.07 -6.81 -1.55
C ASP A 459 13.83 -6.60 -3.06
N ALA A 460 12.62 -6.90 -3.55
CA ALA A 460 12.26 -6.71 -4.94
C ALA A 460 12.15 -5.23 -5.33
N LEU A 461 11.49 -4.43 -4.50
CA LEU A 461 11.33 -2.99 -4.73
C LEU A 461 12.67 -2.26 -4.69
N GLU A 462 13.53 -2.60 -3.72
CA GLU A 462 14.91 -2.12 -3.63
C GLU A 462 15.64 -2.31 -4.96
N LYS A 463 15.55 -3.51 -5.53
CA LYS A 463 16.25 -3.87 -6.77
C LYS A 463 15.66 -3.25 -8.02
N VAL A 464 14.33 -3.21 -8.14
CA VAL A 464 13.62 -2.67 -9.31
C VAL A 464 13.82 -1.16 -9.41
N LEU A 465 13.72 -0.46 -8.28
CA LEU A 465 13.86 1.00 -8.20
C LEU A 465 15.31 1.46 -7.97
N LYS A 466 16.25 0.51 -7.80
CA LYS A 466 17.66 0.76 -7.49
C LYS A 466 17.84 1.63 -6.24
N LEU A 467 17.05 1.36 -5.21
CA LEU A 467 17.12 2.06 -3.93
C LEU A 467 18.35 1.63 -3.16
N SER A 468 18.85 2.52 -2.30
CA SER A 468 19.91 2.20 -1.35
C SER A 468 19.37 1.39 -0.16
N GLU A 469 20.28 0.82 0.63
CA GLU A 469 19.92 0.13 1.87
C GLU A 469 19.22 1.08 2.86
N ASP A 470 19.67 2.34 2.93
CA ASP A 470 19.09 3.36 3.82
C ASP A 470 17.65 3.72 3.43
N ASP A 471 17.31 3.69 2.14
CA ASP A 471 15.95 3.96 1.67
C ASP A 471 14.94 2.90 2.13
N VAL A 472 15.39 1.64 2.20
CA VAL A 472 14.53 0.51 2.57
C VAL A 472 14.62 0.14 4.05
N LYS A 473 15.63 0.64 4.76
CA LYS A 473 15.90 0.37 6.18
C LYS A 473 14.68 0.58 7.07
N PRO A 474 13.89 1.68 6.97
CA PRO A 474 12.70 1.85 7.81
C PRO A 474 11.65 0.75 7.57
N SER A 475 11.46 0.35 6.32
CA SER A 475 10.49 -0.70 5.96
C SER A 475 10.94 -2.07 6.48
N ARG A 476 12.24 -2.39 6.37
CA ARG A 476 12.82 -3.61 6.93
C ARG A 476 12.70 -3.64 8.45
N PHE A 477 12.98 -2.52 9.13
CA PHE A 477 12.88 -2.42 10.57
C PHE A 477 11.44 -2.61 11.06
N VAL A 478 10.45 -1.98 10.40
CA VAL A 478 9.04 -2.17 10.74
C VAL A 478 8.62 -3.63 10.57
N LEU A 479 9.02 -4.27 9.47
CA LEU A 479 8.75 -5.69 9.24
C LEU A 479 9.37 -6.56 10.35
N TYR A 480 10.63 -6.28 10.72
CA TYR A 480 11.33 -7.02 11.77
C TYR A 480 10.67 -6.81 13.14
N ARG A 481 10.33 -5.58 13.50
CA ARG A 481 9.86 -5.24 14.85
C ARG A 481 8.37 -5.47 15.07
N PHE A 482 7.55 -5.33 14.03
CA PHE A 482 6.09 -5.35 14.15
C PHE A 482 5.42 -6.36 13.21
N GLY A 483 6.13 -6.89 12.21
CA GLY A 483 5.59 -7.82 11.22
C GLY A 483 4.71 -7.14 10.18
N ASN A 484 3.92 -7.95 9.47
CA ASN A 484 2.94 -7.44 8.51
C ASN A 484 1.63 -7.11 9.24
N THR A 485 1.35 -5.82 9.40
CA THR A 485 0.10 -5.31 10.01
C THR A 485 -0.93 -4.91 8.96
N SER A 486 -0.83 -5.49 7.75
CA SER A 486 -1.70 -5.24 6.60
C SER A 486 -1.75 -3.76 6.21
N SER A 487 -2.94 -3.19 6.07
CA SER A 487 -3.17 -1.79 5.68
C SER A 487 -2.62 -0.77 6.67
N ALA A 488 -2.27 -1.17 7.89
CA ALA A 488 -1.70 -0.29 8.90
C ALA A 488 -0.20 -0.01 8.73
N SER A 489 0.49 -0.68 7.78
CA SER A 489 1.96 -0.69 7.75
C SER A 489 2.65 0.46 6.99
N VAL A 490 1.95 1.37 6.29
CA VAL A 490 2.59 2.25 5.28
C VAL A 490 2.05 3.69 5.35
N TRP A 491 2.87 4.71 5.68
CA TRP A 491 2.33 6.08 5.86
C TRP A 491 3.11 7.29 5.26
N ILE A 492 4.32 7.13 4.70
CA ILE A 492 5.05 8.16 3.89
C ILE A 492 5.44 7.53 2.53
N TRP A 493 5.68 8.26 1.42
CA TRP A 493 5.66 7.76 0.02
C TRP A 493 5.40 6.26 -0.13
N GLN A 494 4.11 5.92 -0.25
CA GLN A 494 3.63 4.61 0.13
C GLN A 494 3.42 3.79 -1.14
N ILE A 495 4.01 2.60 -1.26
CA ILE A 495 3.59 1.60 -2.26
C ILE A 495 2.99 0.40 -1.52
N ALA A 496 1.74 0.06 -1.81
CA ALA A 496 1.05 -1.06 -1.18
C ALA A 496 0.32 -1.96 -2.17
N PHE A 497 0.38 -3.27 -1.90
CA PHE A 497 -0.27 -4.33 -2.68
C PHE A 497 -1.48 -4.90 -1.94
N GLY A 498 -2.54 -5.33 -2.65
CA GLY A 498 -3.75 -5.88 -2.02
C GLY A 498 -4.55 -6.80 -2.94
N SER A 499 -5.63 -7.40 -2.43
CA SER A 499 -6.47 -8.38 -3.13
C SER A 499 -7.17 -7.82 -4.39
N GLY A 500 -7.60 -8.70 -5.31
CA GLY A 500 -7.96 -8.31 -6.69
C GLY A 500 -6.76 -7.72 -7.46
N PHE A 501 -5.56 -8.03 -6.98
CA PHE A 501 -4.28 -7.39 -7.19
C PHE A 501 -4.31 -5.88 -7.47
N LYS A 502 -4.16 -5.08 -6.42
CA LYS A 502 -4.07 -3.62 -6.51
C LYS A 502 -2.66 -3.16 -6.17
N CYS A 503 -2.13 -2.15 -6.85
CA CYS A 503 -0.90 -1.46 -6.45
C CYS A 503 -1.18 0.03 -6.40
N ASN A 504 -1.05 0.64 -5.22
CA ASN A 504 -1.35 2.06 -5.03
C ASN A 504 -0.11 2.81 -4.58
N SER A 505 -0.05 4.09 -4.96
CA SER A 505 1.00 5.03 -4.57
C SER A 505 0.41 6.32 -4.02
N ALA A 506 1.02 6.89 -2.97
CA ALA A 506 0.74 8.25 -2.52
C ALA A 506 2.03 9.05 -2.35
N VAL A 507 2.01 10.30 -2.83
CA VAL A 507 3.15 11.23 -2.79
C VAL A 507 2.87 12.34 -1.81
N TRP A 508 3.73 12.44 -0.81
CA TRP A 508 3.63 13.42 0.26
C TRP A 508 4.78 14.42 0.17
N GLN A 509 4.47 15.69 0.31
CA GLN A 509 5.46 16.75 0.45
C GLN A 509 5.57 17.17 1.91
N SER A 510 6.76 17.09 2.49
CA SER A 510 6.99 17.62 3.84
C SER A 510 6.79 19.13 3.87
N LEU A 511 6.02 19.62 4.83
CA LEU A 511 5.84 21.05 5.11
C LEU A 511 6.73 21.54 6.25
N VAL A 512 7.33 20.60 6.98
CA VAL A 512 8.26 20.86 8.07
C VAL A 512 9.66 20.38 7.67
N SER A 513 10.68 21.09 8.10
CA SER A 513 12.05 20.57 8.08
C SER A 513 12.12 19.47 9.12
N LEU A 514 12.14 18.22 8.68
CA LEU A 514 12.36 17.09 9.58
C LEU A 514 13.82 17.18 10.05
N PRO A 515 14.10 17.25 11.36
CA PRO A 515 15.46 17.09 11.82
C PRO A 515 15.99 15.73 11.33
N PRO A 516 17.28 15.61 10.98
CA PRO A 516 17.86 14.30 10.68
C PRO A 516 17.57 13.37 11.85
N SER A 517 17.00 12.19 11.57
CA SER A 517 16.53 11.32 12.63
C SER A 517 17.71 10.94 13.54
N SER A 518 17.64 11.30 14.82
CA SER A 518 18.54 10.78 15.86
C SER A 518 18.19 9.35 16.28
N THR A 519 17.33 8.69 15.52
CA THR A 519 16.88 7.34 15.80
C THR A 519 17.93 6.39 15.21
N ASP A 520 18.82 5.89 16.07
CA ASP A 520 19.58 4.68 15.76
C ASP A 520 18.56 3.54 15.64
N TYR A 521 18.27 3.16 14.40
CA TYR A 521 17.39 2.05 14.02
C TYR A 521 18.04 0.70 14.30
#